data_AF-A0A7V8DEZ1-F1
#
_entry.id   AF-A0A7V8DEZ1-F1
#
_cell.length_a   1.000
_cell.length_b   1.000
_cell.length_c   1.000
_cell.angle_alpha   90.00
_cell.angle_beta   90.00
_cell.angle_gamma   90.00
#
_symmetry.space_group_name_H-M   'P 1'
#
loop_
_entity.id
_entity.type
_entity.pdbx_description
1 polymer ?
#
loop_
_entity_poly.entity_id
_entity_poly.type
_entity_poly.pdbx_seq_one_letter_code
_entity_poly.pdbx_strand_id
1 'polypeptide(L)' 'MAVHTESGNERLNIDYLRDPVAIYRESFARIRAEIDLSPLPAALKDVVVRLVHACGMPDIVADLAWSPAVGE' A
#
# COMPACT_ATOMS: atom_id res chain seq x y z
N MET A 1 -9.68 -41.14 34.48
CA MET A 1 -10.87 -40.53 35.12
C MET A 1 -10.43 -39.13 35.54
N ALA A 2 -10.81 -38.03 34.92
CA ALA A 2 -11.93 -37.75 34.03
C ALA A 2 -11.48 -37.05 32.74
N VAL A 3 -12.15 -37.40 31.65
CA VAL A 3 -12.32 -36.60 30.42
C VAL A 3 -13.62 -35.79 30.58
N HIS A 4 -13.84 -34.84 29.64
CA HIS A 4 -14.97 -33.89 29.44
C HIS A 4 -14.60 -32.46 29.83
N THR A 5 -14.69 -31.39 29.02
CA THR A 5 -15.12 -31.05 27.62
C THR A 5 -14.74 -29.55 27.45
N GLU A 6 -14.36 -28.95 26.31
CA GLU A 6 -15.12 -28.53 25.11
C GLU A 6 -14.10 -28.10 24.01
N SER A 7 -14.02 -28.72 22.84
CA SER A 7 -14.77 -28.42 21.59
C SER A 7 -14.65 -26.98 21.06
N GLY A 8 -13.60 -26.74 20.25
CA GLY A 8 -13.55 -25.87 19.07
C GLY A 8 -14.04 -24.41 19.14
N ASN A 9 -13.11 -23.45 19.24
CA ASN A 9 -13.01 -22.21 18.44
C ASN A 9 -11.99 -21.23 19.06
N GLU A 10 -10.71 -21.59 19.11
CA GLU A 10 -9.66 -20.56 19.30
C GLU A 10 -9.48 -19.84 17.97
N ARG A 11 -10.19 -18.73 17.78
CA ARG A 11 -9.86 -17.82 16.68
C ARG A 11 -8.41 -17.40 16.87
N LEU A 12 -7.55 -17.80 15.93
CA LEU A 12 -6.16 -17.32 15.87
C LEU A 12 -6.18 -15.80 15.95
N ASN A 13 -5.74 -15.26 17.09
CA ASN A 13 -5.59 -13.82 17.27
C ASN A 13 -4.32 -13.38 16.53
N ILE A 14 -4.44 -13.16 15.23
CA ILE A 14 -3.36 -12.64 14.40
C ILE A 14 -3.11 -11.19 14.83
N ASP A 15 -1.87 -10.85 15.19
CA ASP A 15 -1.46 -9.47 15.41
C ASP A 15 -1.19 -8.80 14.06
N TYR A 16 -1.94 -7.73 13.78
CA TYR A 16 -1.77 -6.93 12.57
C TYR A 16 -2.25 -5.51 12.83
N LEU A 17 -1.69 -4.57 12.07
CA LEU A 17 -2.08 -3.17 12.12
C LEU A 17 -3.54 -3.03 11.63
N ARG A 18 -4.41 -2.47 12.48
CA ARG A 18 -5.84 -2.27 12.22
C ARG A 18 -6.25 -0.80 12.09
N ASP A 19 -5.31 0.12 12.33
CA ASP A 19 -5.55 1.56 12.16
C ASP A 19 -5.42 1.92 10.67
N PRO A 20 -6.51 2.31 9.99
CA PRO A 20 -6.47 2.64 8.58
C PRO A 20 -5.53 3.82 8.27
N VAL A 21 -5.46 4.83 9.13
CA VAL A 21 -4.60 6.01 8.91
C VAL A 21 -3.13 5.60 8.99
N ALA A 22 -2.79 4.77 9.98
CA ALA A 22 -1.46 4.21 10.10
C ALA A 22 -1.11 3.32 8.90
N ILE A 23 -2.03 2.47 8.44
CA ILE A 23 -1.83 1.62 7.24
C ILE A 23 -1.53 2.47 6.01
N TYR A 24 -2.28 3.55 5.77
CA TYR A 24 -2.00 4.47 4.67
C TYR A 24 -0.61 5.09 4.77
N ARG A 25 -0.24 5.54 5.97
CA ARG A 25 1.07 6.15 6.21
C ARG A 25 2.20 5.15 5.91
N GLU A 26 2.11 3.94 6.45
CA GLU A 26 3.11 2.89 6.23
C GLU A 26 3.18 2.47 4.75
N SER A 27 2.03 2.33 4.08
CA SER A 27 1.98 1.99 2.66
C SER A 27 2.65 3.07 1.81
N PHE A 28 2.31 4.34 2.00
CA PHE A 28 2.89 5.43 1.21
C PHE A 28 4.38 5.66 1.51
N ALA A 29 4.81 5.43 2.75
CA ALA A 29 6.23 5.47 3.11
C ALA A 29 7.02 4.38 2.37
N ARG A 30 6.49 3.14 2.34
CA ARG A 30 7.11 2.03 1.59
C ARG A 30 7.15 2.29 0.09
N ILE A 31 6.03 2.71 -0.51
CA ILE A 31 5.97 3.04 -1.94
C ILE A 31 7.04 4.07 -2.32
N ARG A 32 7.14 5.18 -1.58
CA ARG A 32 8.14 6.23 -1.86
C ARG A 32 9.59 5.76 -1.68
N ALA A 33 9.83 4.72 -0.90
CA ALA A 33 11.15 4.11 -0.75
C ALA A 33 11.48 3.12 -1.88
N GLU A 34 10.46 2.55 -2.54
CA GLU A 34 10.60 1.50 -3.55
C GLU A 34 10.65 2.04 -4.99
N ILE A 35 10.05 3.20 -5.27
CA ILE A 35 9.93 3.75 -6.62
C ILE A 35 10.77 5.02 -6.84
N ASP A 36 11.31 5.17 -8.05
CA ASP A 36 11.96 6.41 -8.47
C ASP A 36 10.95 7.39 -9.07
N LEU A 37 10.65 8.46 -8.31
CA LEU A 37 9.77 9.55 -8.75
C LEU A 37 10.56 10.72 -9.39
N SER A 38 11.89 10.63 -9.50
CA SER A 38 12.72 11.71 -10.02
C SER A 38 12.43 12.09 -11.48
N PRO A 39 12.04 11.17 -12.40
CA PRO A 39 11.74 11.52 -13.78
C PRO A 39 10.38 12.22 -13.95
N LEU A 40 9.52 12.16 -12.94
CA LEU A 40 8.13 12.61 -13.04
C LEU A 40 7.99 14.12 -12.80
N PRO A 41 7.09 14.80 -13.54
CA PRO A 41 6.63 16.14 -13.20
C PRO A 41 6.16 16.22 -11.75
N ALA A 42 6.43 17.34 -11.08
CA ALA A 42 6.09 17.53 -9.66
C ALA A 42 4.60 17.29 -9.38
N ALA A 43 3.72 17.75 -10.27
CA ALA A 43 2.27 17.57 -10.17
C ALA A 43 1.83 16.11 -10.20
N LEU A 44 2.64 15.20 -10.76
CA LEU A 44 2.30 13.78 -10.87
C LEU A 44 2.80 12.92 -9.71
N LYS A 45 3.75 13.40 -8.89
CA LYS A 45 4.39 12.56 -7.86
C LYS A 45 3.39 11.93 -6.89
N ASP A 46 2.47 12.73 -6.35
CA ASP A 46 1.47 12.21 -5.42
C ASP A 46 0.39 11.37 -6.12
N VAL A 47 0.07 11.67 -7.39
CA VAL A 47 -0.85 10.85 -8.19
C VAL A 47 -0.27 9.46 -8.42
N VAL A 48 1.01 9.36 -8.76
CA VAL A 48 1.70 8.08 -9.00
C VAL A 48 1.80 7.26 -7.73
N VAL A 49 2.09 7.86 -6.57
CA VAL A 49 2.06 7.14 -5.28
C VAL A 49 0.68 6.52 -5.01
N ARG A 50 -0.40 7.25 -5.32
CA ARG A 50 -1.77 6.74 -5.16
C ARG A 50 -2.11 5.64 -6.16
N LEU A 51 -1.61 5.73 -7.39
CA LEU A 51 -1.80 4.69 -8.40
C LEU A 51 -1.15 3.39 -7.96
N VAL A 52 0.13 3.43 -7.56
CA VAL A 52 0.86 2.27 -7.04
C VAL A 52 0.19 1.69 -5.81
N HIS A 53 -0.31 2.52 -4.91
CA HIS A 53 -1.07 2.06 -3.74
C HIS A 53 -2.35 1.30 -4.15
N ALA A 54 -3.06 1.78 -5.16
CA ALA A 54 -4.32 1.19 -5.61
C ALA A 54 -4.13 -0.17 -6.30
N CYS A 55 -3.09 -0.31 -7.13
CA CYS A 55 -2.83 -1.55 -7.88
C CYS A 55 -1.84 -2.51 -7.19
N GLY A 56 -1.03 -2.03 -6.24
CA GLY A 56 0.00 -2.82 -5.57
C GLY A 56 1.21 -3.15 -6.48
N MET A 57 1.43 -2.37 -7.55
CA MET A 57 2.48 -2.62 -8.55
C MET A 57 3.47 -1.44 -8.59
N PRO A 58 4.62 -1.51 -7.90
CA PRO A 58 5.64 -0.46 -7.93
C PRO A 58 6.29 -0.24 -9.31
N ASP A 59 6.35 -1.28 -10.14
CA ASP A 59 6.97 -1.28 -11.47
C ASP A 59 6.16 -0.54 -12.54
N ILE A 60 4.86 -0.28 -12.31
CA ILE A 60 3.99 0.45 -13.24
C ILE A 60 4.51 1.84 -13.59
N VAL A 61 5.37 2.43 -12.75
CA VAL A 61 5.96 3.77 -12.97
C VAL A 61 6.70 3.85 -14.31
N ALA A 62 7.33 2.76 -14.76
CA ALA A 62 8.05 2.71 -16.03
C ALA A 62 7.13 2.76 -17.26
N ASP A 63 5.85 2.38 -17.09
CA ASP A 63 4.86 2.32 -18.17
C ASP A 63 3.99 3.59 -18.26
N LEU A 64 4.20 4.56 -17.35
CA LEU A 64 3.42 5.78 -17.32
C LEU A 64 3.83 6.75 -18.43
N ALA A 65 2.84 7.23 -19.16
CA ALA A 65 2.96 8.33 -20.09
C ALA A 65 2.00 9.46 -19.71
N TRP A 66 2.37 10.69 -20.00
CA TRP A 66 1.58 11.89 -19.72
C TRP A 66 1.68 12.88 -20.87
N SER A 67 0.70 13.78 -20.96
CA SER A 67 0.73 14.88 -21.92
C SER A 67 1.75 15.94 -21.51
N PRO A 68 2.34 16.70 -22.46
CA PRO A 68 3.29 17.75 -22.13
C PRO A 68 2.76 18.81 -21.16
N ALA A 69 1.47 19.14 -21.26
CA ALA A 69 0.80 20.17 -20.45
C ALA A 69 0.35 19.68 -19.06
N VAL A 70 0.85 18.54 -18.57
CA VAL A 70 0.42 18.02 -17.27
C VAL A 70 0.91 18.91 -16.12
N GLY A 71 -0.02 19.41 -15.31
CA GLY A 71 0.31 20.25 -14.15
C GLY A 71 0.64 21.70 -14.48
N GLU A 72 0.39 22.15 -15.72
CA GLU A 72 0.25 23.57 -16.06
C GLU A 72 -1.05 24.16 -15.51
#